data_AF-A0A6L6Q8H4-F1
#
_entry.id   AF-A0A6L6Q8H4-F1
#
_cell.length_a   1.000
_cell.length_b   1.000
_cell.length_c   1.000
_cell.angle_alpha   90.00
_cell.angle_beta   90.00
_cell.angle_gamma   90.00
#
_symmetry.space_group_name_H-M   'P 1'
#
loop_
_entity.id
_entity.type
_entity.pdbx_description
1 polymer ?
#
loop_
_entity_poly.entity_id
_entity_poly.type
_entity_poly.pdbx_seq_one_letter_code
_entity_poly.pdbx_strand_id
1 'polypeptide(L)'
;MGADSFVAFYGVKIALNPDDEEVFDACGDNTDPRCIAAQQVGLDTFNGRMTDGEDYFLYVGRQLAWMGLEHDTYAAADVKRLAGLAADVDAKLKAAGFAQAAALHFQFIGQY
;
A
#
# COMPACT_ATOMS: atom_id res chain seq x y z
N MET A 1 16.77 11.88 3.21
CA MET A 1 16.67 11.32 4.57
C MET A 1 15.23 11.56 4.98
N GLY A 2 14.49 10.51 5.29
CA GLY A 2 13.09 10.61 5.72
C GLY A 2 13.00 10.14 7.16
N ALA A 3 12.15 10.77 7.96
CA ALA A 3 11.98 10.35 9.34
C ALA A 3 11.26 8.99 9.45
N ASP A 4 11.44 8.30 10.58
CA ASP A 4 10.65 7.12 10.92
C ASP A 4 9.15 7.41 10.76
N SER A 5 8.46 6.48 10.10
CA SER A 5 7.06 6.65 9.78
C SER A 5 6.28 5.35 9.89
N PHE A 6 4.97 5.47 9.81
CA PHE A 6 4.03 4.39 9.94
C PHE A 6 2.91 4.59 8.92
N VAL A 7 2.63 3.57 8.12
CA VAL A 7 1.59 3.60 7.11
C VAL A 7 0.46 2.67 7.51
N ALA A 8 -0.76 3.20 7.56
CA ALA A 8 -1.98 2.42 7.66
C ALA A 8 -2.62 2.30 6.28
N PHE A 9 -2.91 1.07 5.86
CA PHE A 9 -3.38 0.78 4.50
C PHE A 9 -4.46 -0.29 4.54
N TYR A 10 -5.54 -0.14 3.77
CA TYR A 10 -6.53 -1.21 3.58
C TYR A 10 -6.43 -1.75 2.16
N GLY A 11 -6.10 -3.04 2.02
CA GLY A 11 -5.91 -3.64 0.71
C GLY A 11 -5.09 -4.92 0.76
N VAL A 12 -4.43 -5.24 -0.35
CA VAL A 12 -3.56 -6.41 -0.47
C VAL A 12 -2.10 -5.99 -0.33
N LYS A 13 -1.31 -6.81 0.36
CA LYS A 13 0.15 -6.70 0.42
C LYS A 13 0.75 -7.79 -0.46
N ILE A 14 1.59 -7.40 -1.40
CA ILE A 14 2.24 -8.30 -2.34
C ILE A 14 3.74 -8.22 -2.08
N ALA A 15 4.37 -9.35 -1.78
CA ALA A 15 5.83 -9.42 -1.71
C ALA A 15 6.41 -9.29 -3.12
N LEU A 16 7.47 -8.51 -3.23
CA LEU A 16 8.22 -8.26 -4.45
C LEU A 16 9.62 -8.87 -4.28
N ASN A 17 10.17 -9.40 -5.36
CA ASN A 17 11.50 -9.99 -5.33
C ASN A 17 12.56 -8.89 -5.13
N PRO A 18 13.38 -8.92 -4.06
CA PRO A 18 14.41 -7.91 -3.83
C PRO A 18 15.54 -7.93 -4.86
N ASP A 19 15.77 -9.05 -5.54
CA ASP A 19 16.79 -9.19 -6.59
C ASP A 19 16.35 -8.59 -7.93
N ASP A 20 15.09 -8.17 -8.05
CA ASP A 20 14.51 -7.57 -9.25
C ASP A 20 14.43 -6.05 -9.09
N GLU A 21 15.54 -5.37 -9.39
CA GLU A 21 15.67 -3.92 -9.20
C GLU A 21 14.66 -3.10 -10.02
N GLU A 22 14.19 -3.62 -11.15
CA GLU A 22 13.22 -2.95 -12.03
C GLU A 22 11.82 -2.86 -11.39
N VAL A 23 11.48 -3.79 -10.50
CA VAL A 23 10.15 -3.87 -9.88
C VAL A 23 9.88 -2.70 -8.93
N PHE A 24 10.92 -2.04 -8.42
CA PHE A 24 10.75 -0.88 -7.53
C PHE A 24 10.21 0.35 -8.26
N ASP A 25 10.75 0.64 -9.43
CA ASP A 25 10.35 1.80 -10.24
C ASP A 25 9.16 1.47 -11.17
N ALA A 26 8.88 0.19 -11.41
CA ALA A 26 7.85 -0.25 -12.36
C ALA A 26 6.45 0.34 -12.11
N CYS A 27 6.08 0.61 -10.85
CA CYS A 27 4.81 1.28 -10.54
C CYS A 27 4.84 2.79 -10.82
N GLY A 28 5.98 3.45 -10.61
CA GLY A 28 6.18 4.85 -10.95
C GLY A 28 6.27 5.08 -12.47
N ASP A 29 6.86 4.13 -13.18
CA ASP A 29 7.03 4.13 -14.64
C ASP A 29 5.79 3.62 -15.41
N ASN A 30 4.74 3.20 -14.70
CA ASN A 30 3.54 2.58 -15.28
C ASN A 30 3.84 1.35 -16.15
N THR A 31 4.80 0.53 -15.74
CA THR A 31 5.14 -0.74 -16.40
C THR A 31 4.67 -1.96 -15.60
N ASP A 32 4.41 -1.81 -14.29
CA ASP A 32 3.84 -2.89 -13.48
C ASP A 32 2.34 -3.07 -13.77
N PRO A 33 1.91 -4.24 -14.30
CA PRO A 33 0.51 -4.48 -14.65
C PRO A 33 -0.43 -4.43 -13.45
N ARG A 34 0.05 -4.73 -12.23
CA ARG A 34 -0.74 -4.65 -10.99
C ARG A 34 -1.04 -3.20 -10.64
N CYS A 35 -0.07 -2.31 -10.80
CA CYS A 35 -0.23 -0.90 -10.54
C CYS A 35 -1.14 -0.22 -11.58
N ILE A 36 -0.98 -0.57 -12.86
CA ILE A 36 -1.89 -0.12 -13.92
C ILE A 36 -3.33 -0.57 -13.63
N ALA A 37 -3.54 -1.85 -13.31
CA ALA A 37 -4.87 -2.39 -13.02
C ALA A 37 -5.51 -1.70 -11.79
N ALA A 38 -4.73 -1.43 -10.75
CA ALA A 38 -5.17 -0.71 -9.56
C ALA A 38 -5.61 0.73 -9.89
N GLN A 39 -4.78 1.48 -10.63
CA GLN A 39 -5.07 2.85 -11.01
C GLN A 39 -6.33 2.95 -11.89
N GLN A 40 -6.55 2.00 -12.80
CA GLN A 40 -7.73 1.95 -13.68
C GLN A 40 -9.06 1.87 -12.91
N VAL A 41 -9.05 1.30 -11.71
CA VAL A 41 -10.22 1.21 -10.82
C VAL A 41 -10.18 2.23 -9.67
N GLY A 42 -9.21 3.13 -9.67
CA GLY A 42 -9.07 4.20 -8.67
C GLY A 42 -8.61 3.72 -7.29
N LEU A 43 -7.81 2.65 -7.25
CA LEU A 43 -7.07 2.23 -6.06
C LEU A 43 -5.72 2.93 -5.99
N ASP A 44 -5.24 3.12 -4.76
CA ASP A 44 -3.91 3.61 -4.46
C ASP A 44 -2.90 2.45 -4.50
N THR A 45 -1.65 2.78 -4.82
CA THR A 45 -0.52 1.86 -4.77
C THR A 45 0.59 2.46 -3.94
N PHE A 46 1.20 1.67 -3.06
CA PHE A 46 2.32 2.11 -2.23
C PHE A 46 3.35 1.00 -2.15
N ASN A 47 4.57 1.25 -2.61
CA ASN A 47 5.66 0.30 -2.52
C ASN A 47 6.74 0.80 -1.55
N GLY A 48 7.57 -0.13 -1.11
CA GLY A 48 8.65 0.20 -0.21
C GLY A 48 9.55 -0.99 0.07
N ARG A 49 10.63 -0.68 0.79
CA ARG A 49 11.58 -1.64 1.32
C ARG A 49 11.44 -1.70 2.83
N MET A 50 11.36 -2.90 3.38
CA MET A 50 11.49 -3.11 4.83
C MET A 50 12.97 -2.91 5.23
N THR A 51 13.22 -2.33 6.40
CA THR A 51 14.57 -2.26 6.98
C THR A 51 15.15 -3.66 7.20
N ASP A 52 16.44 -3.83 6.91
CA ASP A 52 17.27 -5.03 7.11
C ASP A 52 16.69 -6.39 6.67
N GLY A 53 17.09 -6.82 5.46
CA GLY A 53 17.01 -8.23 5.03
C GLY A 53 15.61 -8.76 4.67
N GLU A 54 14.58 -7.92 4.73
CA GLU A 54 13.21 -8.29 4.38
C GLU A 54 12.82 -7.91 2.95
N ASP A 55 11.83 -8.63 2.42
CA ASP A 55 11.34 -8.51 1.04
C ASP A 55 10.76 -7.12 0.75
N TYR A 56 10.92 -6.69 -0.49
CA TYR A 56 10.19 -5.53 -1.01
C TYR A 56 8.70 -5.81 -0.99
N PHE A 57 7.88 -4.76 -0.88
CA PHE A 57 6.44 -4.91 -0.88
C PHE A 57 5.75 -3.90 -1.79
N LEU A 58 4.58 -4.31 -2.28
CA LEU A 58 3.62 -3.47 -2.95
C LEU A 58 2.27 -3.62 -2.25
N TYR A 59 1.74 -2.50 -1.77
CA TYR A 59 0.35 -2.39 -1.37
C TYR A 59 -0.51 -1.95 -2.56
N VAL A 60 -1.69 -2.56 -2.67
CA VAL A 60 -2.74 -2.16 -3.61
C VAL A 60 -4.06 -2.06 -2.86
N GLY A 61 -4.71 -0.89 -2.90
CA GLY A 61 -5.92 -0.66 -2.12
C GLY A 61 -6.16 0.82 -1.82
N ARG A 62 -6.19 1.18 -0.54
CA ARG A 62 -6.41 2.55 -0.08
C ARG A 62 -5.49 2.88 1.07
N GLN A 63 -4.72 3.96 0.94
CA GLN A 63 -3.96 4.49 2.07
C GLN A 63 -4.92 5.18 3.05
N LEU A 64 -4.87 4.76 4.31
CA LEU A 64 -5.73 5.29 5.38
C LEU A 64 -5.04 6.41 6.15
N ALA A 65 -3.75 6.26 6.41
CA ALA A 65 -2.92 7.24 7.09
C ALA A 65 -1.45 7.02 6.77
N TRP A 66 -0.68 8.10 6.82
CA TRP A 66 0.77 8.06 6.91
C TRP A 66 1.15 8.93 8.10
N MET A 67 1.69 8.32 9.14
CA MET A 67 2.05 8.96 10.38
C MET A 67 3.55 8.96 10.56
N GLY A 68 4.11 9.97 11.23
CA GLY A 68 5.55 10.10 11.41
C GLY A 68 5.93 11.53 11.75
N LEU A 69 7.21 11.77 12.07
CA LEU A 69 7.68 13.12 12.42
C LEU A 69 7.50 14.13 11.28
N GLU A 70 7.57 13.65 10.04
CA GLU A 70 7.37 14.44 8.81
C GLU A 70 5.97 14.26 8.20
N HIS A 71 5.10 13.48 8.85
CA HIS A 71 3.76 13.16 8.37
C HIS A 71 2.70 13.49 9.42
N ASP A 72 1.50 12.92 9.29
CA ASP A 72 0.43 13.17 10.25
C ASP A 72 0.84 12.67 11.64
N THR A 73 0.62 13.50 12.66
CA THR A 73 0.88 13.09 14.05
C THR A 73 -0.30 12.32 14.65
N TYR A 74 -1.45 12.36 13.99
CA TYR A 74 -2.69 11.72 14.42
C TYR A 74 -3.62 11.48 13.23
N ALA A 75 -4.22 10.30 13.18
CA ALA A 75 -5.28 9.97 12.24
C ALA A 75 -6.42 9.25 12.98
N ALA A 76 -7.65 9.55 12.59
CA ALA A 76 -8.83 8.85 13.07
C ALA A 76 -9.85 8.72 11.94
N ALA A 77 -10.54 7.58 11.93
CA ALA A 77 -11.67 7.33 11.07
C ALA A 77 -12.78 6.69 11.90
N ASP A 78 -14.01 7.15 11.70
CA ASP A 78 -15.15 6.48 12.31
C ASP A 78 -15.40 5.10 11.64
N VAL A 79 -16.07 4.22 12.39
CA VAL A 79 -16.31 2.83 11.96
C VAL A 79 -17.16 2.77 10.68
N LYS A 80 -18.10 3.71 10.48
CA LYS A 80 -18.96 3.70 9.29
C LYS A 80 -18.15 4.06 8.04
N ARG A 81 -17.27 5.04 8.15
CA ARG A 81 -16.33 5.41 7.09
C ARG A 81 -15.39 4.27 6.76
N LEU A 82 -14.81 3.61 7.77
CA LEU A 82 -13.93 2.45 7.56
C LEU A 82 -14.67 1.30 6.86
N ALA A 83 -15.89 0.98 7.28
CA ALA A 83 -16.68 -0.08 6.65
C ALA A 83 -17.05 0.25 5.19
N GLY A 84 -17.43 1.50 4.91
CA GLY A 84 -17.72 1.94 3.54
C GLY A 84 -16.50 1.89 2.63
N LEU A 85 -15.34 2.31 3.15
CA LEU A 85 -14.07 2.24 2.44
C LEU A 85 -13.65 0.80 2.17
N ALA A 86 -13.80 -0.09 3.15
CA ALA A 86 -13.49 -1.51 3.00
C ALA A 86 -14.31 -2.15 1.86
N ALA A 87 -15.63 -1.90 1.84
CA ALA A 87 -16.50 -2.44 0.80
C ALA A 87 -16.16 -1.90 -0.60
N ASP A 88 -15.83 -0.61 -0.71
CA ASP A 88 -15.38 0.01 -1.97
C ASP A 88 -14.07 -0.61 -2.47
N VAL A 89 -13.08 -0.75 -1.58
CA VAL A 89 -11.78 -1.33 -1.93
C VAL A 89 -11.93 -2.79 -2.34
N ASP A 90 -12.72 -3.60 -1.62
CA ASP A 90 -12.95 -5.01 -1.97
C ASP A 90 -13.59 -5.15 -3.37
N ALA A 91 -14.58 -4.31 -3.68
CA ALA A 91 -15.22 -4.30 -4.99
C ALA A 91 -14.24 -3.92 -6.11
N LYS A 92 -13.39 -2.92 -5.87
CA LYS A 92 -12.38 -2.47 -6.84
C LYS A 92 -11.24 -3.46 -7.03
N LEU A 93 -10.75 -4.08 -5.96
CA LEU A 93 -9.74 -5.14 -6.03
C LEU A 93 -10.24 -6.31 -6.88
N LYS A 94 -11.50 -6.71 -6.67
CA LYS A 94 -12.14 -7.73 -7.51
C LYS A 94 -12.26 -7.30 -8.97
N ALA A 95 -12.64 -6.05 -9.24
CA ALA A 95 -12.73 -5.52 -10.60
C ALA A 95 -11.36 -5.45 -11.31
N ALA A 96 -10.30 -5.19 -10.57
CA ALA A 96 -8.91 -5.19 -11.06
C ALA A 96 -8.27 -6.60 -11.11
N GLY A 97 -8.99 -7.65 -10.74
CA GLY A 97 -8.53 -9.04 -10.84
C GLY A 97 -7.64 -9.52 -9.69
N PHE A 98 -7.56 -8.79 -8.58
CA PHE A 98 -6.87 -9.27 -7.38
C PHE A 98 -7.70 -10.33 -6.67
N ALA A 99 -7.08 -11.50 -6.45
CA ALA A 99 -7.74 -12.66 -5.82
C ALA A 99 -7.52 -12.71 -4.30
N GLN A 100 -6.52 -12.00 -3.78
CA GLN A 100 -6.23 -11.97 -2.35
C GLN A 100 -7.31 -11.19 -1.59
N ALA A 101 -7.65 -11.66 -0.39
CA ALA A 101 -8.51 -10.91 0.51
C ALA A 101 -7.80 -9.64 0.99
N ALA A 102 -8.50 -8.50 0.96
CA ALA A 102 -8.00 -7.28 1.55
C ALA A 102 -7.91 -7.43 3.08
N ALA A 103 -6.93 -6.74 3.66
CA ALA A 103 -6.77 -6.64 5.10
C ALA A 103 -6.37 -5.22 5.48
N LEU A 104 -6.52 -4.92 6.77
CA LEU A 104 -5.98 -3.71 7.37
C LEU A 104 -4.52 -3.95 7.72
N HIS A 105 -3.63 -3.21 7.07
CA HIS A 105 -2.19 -3.28 7.24
C HIS A 105 -1.68 -2.07 8.00
N PHE A 106 -0.71 -2.31 8.86
CA PHE A 106 -0.08 -1.34 9.73
C PHE A 106 1.42 -1.59 9.63
N GLN A 107 2.11 -0.71 8.92
CA GLN A 107 3.52 -0.89 8.57
C GLN A 107 4.36 0.20 9.20
N PHE A 108 5.27 -0.17 10.09
CA PHE A 108 6.36 0.72 10.48
C PHE A 108 7.42 0.76 9.38
N ILE A 109 7.93 1.95 9.07
CA ILE A 109 8.97 2.22 8.10
C ILE A 109 10.06 2.98 8.88
N GLY A 110 10.97 2.23 9.46
CA GLY A 110 12.14 2.79 10.13
C GLY A 110 13.24 3.15 9.13
N GLN A 111 14.17 4.00 9.53
CA GLN A 111 15.49 4.07 8.88
C GLN A 111 16.56 3.44 9.77
N TYR A 112 17.55 2.79 9.15
CA TYR A 112 18.83 2.41 9.75
C TYR A 112 19.96 3.13 9.01
#